data_AF-A0A0F4LA67-F1
#
_entry.id   AF-A0A0F4LA67-F1
#
_cell.length_a   1.000
_cell.length_b   1.000
_cell.length_c   1.000
_cell.angle_alpha   90.00
_cell.angle_beta   90.00
_cell.angle_gamma   90.00
#
_symmetry.space_group_name_H-M   'P 1'
#
loop_
_entity.id
_entity.type
_entity.pdbx_description
1 polymer ?
#
loop_
_entity_poly.entity_id
_entity_poly.type
_entity_poly.pdbx_seq_one_letter_code
_entity_poly.pdbx_strand_id
1 'polypeptide(L)'
;MKIKKLMTTVAIGVGLVAPIFNVSQSQAVEAASINSIAKQNSYVDVTFLYKMLQTQNIKYNKFYAKGNKIKYRKGKPEGIVIHETATPGASAYNEAIYFNREWKNMYSYVHAFVDHKQIIQMMTPGYGVWGAGAIANNRFIQIELCQETTRNKFAKSVNNDAIYAAKLLHRYNIKPSNASNTGKGTVWSHHAVSRFLGGTNHTDPDGYFKKWGYSMNDFYSLLKYYYDLQAAETVTSTTPDDSTVTNDSSNPANATDPSESTNTPATGSDPVSQAPTGKKTLMHDAYTYDAQGKRTNAALKTAGTVVTVAQEKMINGKKYLQIGKNEYVVASNIVGSKRVLTHNAYIYDTTGIRIGTTKLLQGKSVRTYGGRVNINGNKYYPIDTNRFVKAANF
;
A
#
# COMPACT_ATOMS: atom_id res chain seq x y z
N MET A 1 -55.46 7.42 -52.71
CA MET A 1 -54.51 6.38 -53.18
C MET A 1 -53.20 6.60 -52.45
N LYS A 2 -52.52 5.68 -51.75
CA LYS A 2 -52.76 4.28 -51.29
C LYS A 2 -52.76 4.29 -49.73
N ILE A 3 -53.16 3.24 -49.01
CA ILE A 3 -52.29 2.13 -48.54
C ILE A 3 -53.17 0.92 -48.17
N LYS A 4 -52.63 -0.28 -48.31
CA LYS A 4 -53.32 -1.57 -48.14
C LYS A 4 -52.50 -2.46 -47.21
N LYS A 5 -53.18 -3.27 -46.38
CA LYS A 5 -52.70 -4.54 -45.77
C LYS A 5 -51.62 -4.39 -44.67
N LEU A 6 -51.43 -5.36 -43.76
CA LEU A 6 -51.86 -6.78 -43.75
C LEU A 6 -52.33 -7.25 -42.34
N MET A 7 -53.03 -8.40 -42.29
CA MET A 7 -53.65 -9.01 -41.10
C MET A 7 -52.72 -9.90 -40.26
N THR A 8 -52.95 -9.85 -38.95
CA THR A 8 -53.26 -10.95 -38.01
C THR A 8 -52.84 -12.40 -38.33
N THR A 9 -52.19 -13.07 -37.37
CA THR A 9 -52.56 -14.43 -36.88
C THR A 9 -52.20 -14.59 -35.40
N VAL A 10 -53.06 -15.24 -34.61
CA VAL A 10 -52.86 -15.61 -33.19
C VAL A 10 -53.26 -17.09 -33.00
N ALA A 11 -52.58 -17.80 -32.09
CA ALA A 11 -53.04 -19.05 -31.45
C ALA A 11 -52.78 -18.90 -29.94
N ILE A 12 -53.78 -18.90 -29.03
CA ILE A 12 -54.50 -20.08 -28.48
C ILE A 12 -53.50 -21.09 -27.88
N GLY A 13 -53.50 -21.50 -26.61
CA GLY A 13 -54.32 -21.25 -25.40
C GLY A 13 -53.98 -22.34 -24.34
N VAL A 14 -54.50 -22.47 -23.11
CA VAL A 14 -55.43 -21.73 -22.21
C VAL A 14 -55.07 -22.17 -20.76
N GLY A 15 -55.19 -21.34 -19.70
CA GLY A 15 -55.00 -21.85 -18.33
C GLY A 15 -55.13 -20.89 -17.13
N LEU A 16 -56.27 -20.96 -16.45
CA LEU A 16 -56.57 -20.51 -15.07
C LEU A 16 -56.62 -19.00 -14.74
N VAL A 17 -57.62 -18.63 -13.91
CA VAL A 17 -57.95 -17.27 -13.48
C VAL A 17 -57.83 -17.18 -11.95
N ALA A 18 -57.05 -16.23 -11.45
CA ALA A 18 -57.04 -15.74 -10.06
C ALA A 18 -56.50 -14.29 -10.03
N PRO A 19 -56.78 -13.48 -9.00
CA PRO A 19 -57.09 -12.05 -9.20
C PRO A 19 -55.90 -11.12 -9.38
N ILE A 20 -56.16 -10.00 -10.07
CA ILE A 20 -55.25 -8.86 -10.16
C ILE A 20 -55.17 -8.17 -8.80
N PHE A 21 -54.10 -8.45 -8.05
CA PHE A 21 -53.64 -7.53 -7.01
C PHE A 21 -52.71 -6.50 -7.64
N ASN A 22 -53.20 -5.26 -7.81
CA ASN A 22 -52.36 -4.11 -8.09
C ASN A 22 -51.50 -3.79 -6.85
N VAL A 23 -50.39 -4.50 -6.70
CA VAL A 23 -49.34 -4.12 -5.75
C VAL A 23 -48.53 -3.00 -6.39
N SER A 24 -48.77 -1.77 -5.92
CA SER A 24 -47.87 -0.65 -6.14
C SER A 24 -46.52 -0.97 -5.50
N GLN A 25 -45.61 -1.61 -6.24
CA GLN A 25 -44.21 -1.68 -5.87
C GLN A 25 -43.61 -0.28 -5.97
N SER A 26 -43.64 0.46 -4.87
CA SER A 26 -42.62 1.47 -4.61
C SER A 26 -41.28 0.74 -4.54
N GLN A 27 -40.51 0.82 -5.62
CA GLN A 27 -39.09 0.46 -5.57
C GLN A 27 -38.37 1.48 -4.68
N ALA A 28 -38.35 1.20 -3.38
CA ALA A 28 -37.40 1.81 -2.47
C ALA A 28 -36.01 1.40 -2.94
N VAL A 29 -35.33 2.31 -3.65
CA VAL A 29 -33.93 2.13 -4.03
C VAL A 29 -33.12 2.06 -2.74
N GLU A 30 -32.75 0.85 -2.33
CA GLU A 30 -31.95 0.63 -1.12
C GLU A 30 -30.63 1.40 -1.26
N ALA A 31 -30.40 2.36 -0.37
CA ALA A 31 -29.23 3.22 -0.46
C ALA A 31 -27.96 2.38 -0.31
N ALA A 32 -27.08 2.44 -1.30
CA ALA A 32 -25.87 1.61 -1.34
C ALA A 32 -25.11 1.61 0.00
N SER A 33 -24.75 0.41 0.46
CA SER A 33 -23.99 0.25 1.69
C SER A 33 -22.69 1.06 1.63
N ILE A 34 -22.21 1.53 2.78
CA ILE A 34 -20.92 2.24 2.85
C ILE A 34 -19.79 1.39 2.24
N ASN A 35 -19.81 0.08 2.45
CA ASN A 35 -18.84 -0.85 1.86
C ASN A 35 -18.96 -0.95 0.32
N SER A 36 -20.17 -0.84 -0.24
CA SER A 36 -20.37 -0.81 -1.70
C SER A 36 -19.80 0.48 -2.31
N ILE A 37 -20.01 1.63 -1.66
CA ILE A 37 -19.46 2.92 -2.08
C ILE A 37 -17.93 2.94 -1.90
N ALA A 38 -17.43 2.45 -0.76
CA ALA A 38 -16.00 2.36 -0.46
C ALA A 38 -15.25 1.59 -1.56
N LYS A 39 -15.78 0.44 -1.99
CA LYS A 39 -15.17 -0.41 -3.02
C LYS A 39 -15.07 0.21 -4.42
N GLN A 40 -15.85 1.25 -4.70
CA GLN A 40 -15.74 2.01 -5.96
C GLN A 40 -14.59 3.03 -5.94
N ASN A 41 -14.02 3.31 -4.77
CA ASN A 41 -12.96 4.30 -4.60
C ASN A 41 -11.57 3.67 -4.75
N SER A 42 -10.69 4.37 -5.47
CA SER A 42 -9.25 4.06 -5.50
C SER A 42 -8.61 4.16 -4.10
N TYR A 43 -7.45 3.54 -3.92
CA TYR A 43 -6.58 3.81 -2.77
C TYR A 43 -5.87 5.17 -2.93
N VAL A 44 -5.46 5.77 -1.81
CA VAL A 44 -4.59 6.97 -1.79
C VAL A 44 -3.21 6.59 -1.25
N ASP A 45 -2.15 7.21 -1.77
CA ASP A 45 -0.78 6.91 -1.33
C ASP A 45 -0.52 7.32 0.12
N VAL A 46 0.45 6.65 0.75
CA VAL A 46 0.87 6.92 2.13
C VAL A 46 1.96 7.98 2.15
N THR A 47 1.63 9.14 2.70
CA THR A 47 2.60 10.20 3.00
C THR A 47 3.29 9.89 4.33
N PHE A 48 4.62 9.91 4.36
CA PHE A 48 5.36 9.83 5.61
C PHE A 48 5.54 11.22 6.20
N LEU A 49 5.12 11.40 7.46
CA LEU A 49 5.14 12.69 8.14
C LEU A 49 6.51 13.39 8.06
N TYR A 50 7.61 12.67 8.30
CA TYR A 50 8.95 13.24 8.22
C TYR A 50 9.32 13.78 6.82
N LYS A 51 8.81 13.18 5.72
CA LYS A 51 9.00 13.69 4.36
C LYS A 51 8.15 14.95 4.14
N MET A 52 6.90 14.93 4.59
CA MET A 52 5.97 16.05 4.46
C MET A 52 6.44 17.29 5.21
N LEU A 53 6.90 17.14 6.46
CA LEU A 53 7.43 18.26 7.23
C LEU A 53 8.71 18.82 6.60
N GLN A 54 9.55 17.97 6.00
CA GLN A 54 10.76 18.41 5.32
C GLN A 54 10.46 19.32 4.11
N THR A 55 9.42 19.05 3.32
CA THR A 55 9.03 19.94 2.20
C THR A 55 8.42 21.25 2.68
N GLN A 56 7.97 21.32 3.93
CA GLN A 56 7.37 22.50 4.56
C GLN A 56 8.33 23.25 5.50
N ASN A 57 9.60 22.84 5.57
CA ASN A 57 10.60 23.35 6.52
C ASN A 57 10.15 23.25 8.01
N ILE A 58 9.33 22.27 8.35
CA ILE A 58 8.88 21.99 9.72
C ILE A 58 9.76 20.89 10.33
N LYS A 59 10.10 21.04 11.61
CA LYS A 59 10.88 20.03 12.35
C LYS A 59 10.04 18.80 12.70
N TYR A 60 10.51 17.63 12.30
CA TYR A 60 9.94 16.34 12.73
C TYR A 60 10.38 16.00 14.17
N ASN A 61 9.42 15.95 15.10
CA ASN A 61 9.67 15.65 16.51
C ASN A 61 9.61 14.14 16.75
N LYS A 62 10.73 13.45 16.50
CA LYS A 62 10.89 11.99 16.65
C LYS A 62 10.20 11.40 17.89
N PHE A 63 9.14 10.64 17.68
CA PHE A 63 8.39 9.93 18.73
C PHE A 63 9.22 8.88 19.49
N TYR A 64 10.24 8.28 18.87
CA TYR A 64 11.02 7.15 19.40
C TYR A 64 12.45 7.51 19.85
N ALA A 65 12.74 8.80 20.05
CA ALA A 65 14.05 9.25 20.53
C ALA A 65 14.18 9.11 22.06
N LYS A 66 15.42 8.92 22.56
CA LYS A 66 15.82 8.94 23.98
C LYS A 66 14.81 8.27 24.95
N GLY A 67 14.86 6.95 25.09
CA GLY A 67 14.09 6.21 26.09
C GLY A 67 12.63 5.90 25.71
N ASN A 68 11.95 6.80 24.97
CA ASN A 68 10.50 6.71 24.66
C ASN A 68 10.11 5.64 23.62
N LYS A 69 10.86 4.54 23.54
CA LYS A 69 10.73 3.51 22.49
C LYS A 69 9.93 2.31 23.00
N ILE A 70 8.66 2.24 22.63
CA ILE A 70 7.80 1.09 22.97
C ILE A 70 8.16 -0.11 22.08
N LYS A 71 8.87 -1.09 22.64
CA LYS A 71 9.07 -2.39 21.97
C LYS A 71 7.78 -3.20 22.05
N TYR A 72 7.36 -3.84 20.96
CA TYR A 72 6.27 -4.80 21.03
C TYR A 72 6.64 -5.98 21.94
N ARG A 73 5.70 -6.43 22.78
CA ARG A 73 5.95 -7.52 23.75
C ARG A 73 6.30 -8.87 23.11
N LYS A 74 5.97 -9.07 21.82
CA LYS A 74 6.36 -10.24 21.00
C LYS A 74 7.34 -9.89 19.87
N GLY A 75 8.04 -8.75 19.96
CA GLY A 75 8.98 -8.27 18.94
C GLY A 75 8.34 -7.78 17.62
N LYS A 76 7.07 -8.07 17.38
CA LYS A 76 6.24 -7.61 16.25
C LYS A 76 4.81 -7.29 16.75
N PRO A 77 3.99 -6.53 16.01
CA PRO A 77 2.60 -6.30 16.39
C PRO A 77 1.78 -7.59 16.36
N GLU A 78 0.75 -7.64 17.19
CA GLU A 78 -0.26 -8.71 17.30
C GLU A 78 -1.51 -8.42 16.46
N GLY A 79 -1.67 -7.18 15.98
CA GLY A 79 -2.88 -6.69 15.32
C GLY A 79 -2.91 -5.18 15.17
N ILE A 80 -4.09 -4.64 14.91
CA ILE A 80 -4.38 -3.23 14.66
C ILE A 80 -5.58 -2.79 15.54
N VAL A 81 -5.49 -1.60 16.13
CA VAL A 81 -6.60 -0.85 16.73
C VAL A 81 -7.01 0.26 15.77
N ILE A 82 -8.31 0.37 15.53
CA ILE A 82 -8.95 1.44 14.78
C ILE A 82 -9.57 2.42 15.76
N HIS A 83 -9.32 3.70 15.53
CA HIS A 83 -9.74 4.83 16.35
C HIS A 83 -10.54 5.84 15.51
N GLU A 84 -11.15 6.83 16.18
CA GLU A 84 -11.58 8.06 15.52
C GLU A 84 -11.05 9.30 16.25
N THR A 85 -10.76 10.36 15.50
CA THR A 85 -9.98 11.48 16.06
C THR A 85 -10.71 12.35 17.08
N ALA A 86 -12.00 12.10 17.34
CA ALA A 86 -12.91 12.98 18.07
C ALA A 86 -12.99 14.46 17.59
N THR A 87 -12.35 14.84 16.47
CA THR A 87 -12.23 16.22 15.98
C THR A 87 -12.97 16.43 14.64
N PRO A 88 -14.25 16.85 14.64
CA PRO A 88 -15.00 17.16 13.42
C PRO A 88 -14.30 18.18 12.51
N GLY A 89 -14.09 17.82 11.24
CA GLY A 89 -13.55 18.72 10.22
C GLY A 89 -12.03 18.88 10.20
N ALA A 90 -11.30 18.32 11.17
CA ALA A 90 -9.84 18.20 11.06
C ALA A 90 -9.46 17.16 10.01
N SER A 91 -8.53 17.52 9.12
CA SER A 91 -7.94 16.57 8.17
C SER A 91 -6.79 15.79 8.79
N ALA A 92 -6.38 14.68 8.16
CA ALA A 92 -5.21 13.90 8.60
C ALA A 92 -3.95 14.77 8.64
N TYR A 93 -3.86 15.81 7.81
CA TYR A 93 -2.81 16.82 7.87
C TYR A 93 -2.87 17.65 9.15
N ASN A 94 -4.05 18.16 9.52
CA ASN A 94 -4.21 18.97 10.74
C ASN A 94 -3.79 18.17 11.98
N GLU A 95 -4.29 16.93 12.08
CA GLU A 95 -3.96 16.02 13.16
C GLU A 95 -2.46 15.66 13.19
N ALA A 96 -1.88 15.31 12.03
CA ALA A 96 -0.46 14.96 11.97
C ALA A 96 0.47 16.15 12.33
N ILE A 97 0.11 17.38 11.96
CA ILE A 97 0.83 18.60 12.39
C ILE A 97 0.66 18.82 13.90
N TYR A 98 -0.57 18.70 14.41
CA TYR A 98 -0.89 18.89 15.83
C TYR A 98 -0.14 17.88 16.71
N PHE A 99 -0.28 16.58 16.45
CA PHE A 99 0.42 15.54 17.20
C PHE A 99 1.94 15.57 17.01
N ASN A 100 2.49 15.99 15.85
CA ASN A 100 3.94 16.24 15.74
C ASN A 100 4.40 17.31 16.74
N ARG A 101 3.59 18.34 17.00
CA ARG A 101 3.92 19.41 17.93
C ARG A 101 3.69 19.00 19.40
N GLU A 102 2.53 18.41 19.70
CA GLU A 102 2.01 18.28 21.07
C GLU A 102 2.18 16.90 21.73
N TRP A 103 2.65 15.85 21.04
CA TRP A 103 2.67 14.48 21.60
C TRP A 103 3.39 14.33 22.95
N LYS A 104 4.34 15.22 23.26
CA LYS A 104 5.07 15.23 24.54
C LYS A 104 4.28 15.87 25.69
N ASN A 105 3.38 16.80 25.36
CA ASN A 105 2.50 17.46 26.33
C ASN A 105 1.30 16.56 26.63
N MET A 106 0.77 15.91 25.59
CA MET A 106 -0.38 15.01 25.67
C MET A 106 -0.03 13.57 26.09
N TYR A 107 1.25 13.19 25.99
CA TYR A 107 1.71 11.79 26.06
C TYR A 107 0.94 10.85 25.14
N SER A 108 0.49 11.37 23.99
CA SER A 108 -0.37 10.66 23.03
C SER A 108 0.11 10.86 21.60
N TYR A 109 0.08 9.79 20.80
CA TYR A 109 0.28 9.76 19.34
C TYR A 109 -0.01 8.35 18.79
N VAL A 110 -0.35 8.26 17.51
CA VAL A 110 -0.66 6.99 16.81
C VAL A 110 0.32 6.70 15.66
N HIS A 111 0.11 5.60 14.92
CA HIS A 111 0.95 5.27 13.76
C HIS A 111 0.60 6.09 12.52
N ALA A 112 -0.68 6.34 12.27
CA ALA A 112 -1.14 7.10 11.12
C ALA A 112 -2.51 7.76 11.36
N PHE A 113 -2.72 8.90 10.69
CA PHE A 113 -4.03 9.52 10.49
C PHE A 113 -4.53 9.24 9.06
N VAL A 114 -5.82 9.01 8.91
CA VAL A 114 -6.48 8.71 7.63
C VAL A 114 -7.70 9.60 7.43
N ASP A 115 -7.79 10.23 6.25
CA ASP A 115 -8.98 10.94 5.78
C ASP A 115 -9.34 10.49 4.34
N HIS A 116 -10.36 11.09 3.72
CA HIS A 116 -10.77 10.76 2.35
C HIS A 116 -9.72 11.08 1.27
N LYS A 117 -8.77 11.99 1.55
CA LYS A 117 -7.76 12.48 0.61
C LYS A 117 -6.41 11.76 0.75
N GLN A 118 -6.01 11.42 1.97
CA GLN A 118 -4.64 10.98 2.25
C GLN A 118 -4.53 10.08 3.49
N ILE A 119 -3.40 9.37 3.58
CA ILE A 119 -2.94 8.68 4.77
C ILE A 119 -1.60 9.30 5.16
N ILE A 120 -1.46 9.76 6.41
CA ILE A 120 -0.21 10.30 6.93
C ILE A 120 0.33 9.38 8.02
N GLN A 121 1.36 8.60 7.68
CA GLN A 121 2.06 7.76 8.64
C GLN A 121 3.02 8.63 9.47
N MET A 122 2.68 8.82 10.74
CA MET A 122 3.48 9.55 11.72
C MET A 122 4.68 8.76 12.21
N MET A 123 4.45 7.49 12.51
CA MET A 123 5.37 6.63 13.25
C MET A 123 5.55 5.28 12.54
N THR A 124 6.68 4.63 12.76
CA THR A 124 6.93 3.29 12.20
C THR A 124 6.06 2.22 12.87
N PRO A 125 5.38 1.34 12.11
CA PRO A 125 4.61 0.23 12.66
C PRO A 125 5.48 -0.89 13.25
N GLY A 126 6.82 -0.75 13.25
CA GLY A 126 7.72 -1.68 13.95
C GLY A 126 7.98 -1.39 15.43
N TYR A 127 7.41 -0.30 15.98
CA TYR A 127 7.35 -0.04 17.43
C TYR A 127 5.94 0.38 17.82
N GLY A 128 5.60 0.21 19.10
CA GLY A 128 4.35 0.70 19.67
C GLY A 128 4.27 2.23 19.74
N VAL A 129 3.08 2.72 20.04
CA VAL A 129 2.74 4.14 20.18
C VAL A 129 1.89 4.36 21.44
N TRP A 130 1.62 5.62 21.81
CA TRP A 130 0.79 5.95 22.96
C TRP A 130 -0.60 6.41 22.51
N GLY A 131 -1.53 5.50 22.24
CA GLY A 131 -2.88 5.89 21.79
C GLY A 131 -4.04 5.01 22.26
N ALA A 132 -3.77 3.81 22.80
CA ALA A 132 -4.80 2.87 23.25
C ALA A 132 -4.60 2.35 24.69
N GLY A 133 -3.94 3.14 25.54
CA GLY A 133 -3.59 2.72 26.91
C GLY A 133 -2.44 1.70 26.99
N ALA A 134 -1.81 1.63 28.16
CA ALA A 134 -0.52 0.94 28.35
C ALA A 134 -0.52 -0.54 27.91
N ILE A 135 -1.66 -1.23 28.05
CA ILE A 135 -1.80 -2.66 27.74
C ILE A 135 -1.84 -2.93 26.23
N ALA A 136 -2.41 -2.03 25.42
CA ALA A 136 -2.48 -2.17 23.96
C ALA A 136 -1.29 -1.51 23.23
N ASN A 137 -0.69 -0.48 23.83
CA ASN A 137 0.42 0.29 23.26
C ASN A 137 1.63 -0.56 22.86
N ASN A 138 1.94 -1.66 23.58
CA ASN A 138 3.02 -2.60 23.21
C ASN A 138 2.55 -3.85 22.44
N ARG A 139 1.32 -3.83 21.89
CA ARG A 139 0.71 -4.96 21.19
C ARG A 139 0.31 -4.63 19.76
N PHE A 140 -0.26 -3.46 19.52
CA PHE A 140 -0.97 -3.19 18.26
C PHE A 140 -0.42 -1.98 17.51
N ILE A 141 -0.61 -2.01 16.20
CA ILE A 141 -0.61 -0.79 15.39
C ILE A 141 -1.90 -0.03 15.71
N GLN A 142 -1.88 1.31 15.67
CA GLN A 142 -3.01 2.16 16.03
C GLN A 142 -3.21 3.19 14.91
N ILE A 143 -4.41 3.27 14.36
CA ILE A 143 -4.75 4.09 13.19
C ILE A 143 -5.96 4.95 13.54
N GLU A 144 -5.87 6.23 13.24
CA GLU A 144 -6.90 7.24 13.53
C GLU A 144 -7.66 7.65 12.27
N LEU A 145 -8.98 7.46 12.28
CA LEU A 145 -9.86 7.90 11.20
C LEU A 145 -10.43 9.29 11.50
N CYS A 146 -10.16 10.25 10.61
CA CYS A 146 -10.64 11.63 10.75
C CYS A 146 -12.16 11.71 10.53
N GLN A 147 -12.83 12.61 11.28
CA GLN A 147 -14.28 12.79 11.17
C GLN A 147 -14.68 13.58 9.92
N GLU A 148 -15.23 12.85 8.93
CA GLU A 148 -15.71 13.34 7.65
C GLU A 148 -17.08 14.00 7.73
N THR A 149 -17.41 14.81 6.71
CA THR A 149 -18.65 15.60 6.66
C THR A 149 -19.70 15.12 5.66
N THR A 150 -19.41 14.13 4.81
CA THR A 150 -20.38 13.59 3.85
C THR A 150 -20.25 12.08 3.70
N ARG A 151 -21.34 11.38 3.32
CA ARG A 151 -21.38 9.91 3.19
C ARG A 151 -20.32 9.38 2.21
N ASN A 152 -20.08 10.10 1.12
CA ASN A 152 -19.06 9.72 0.12
C ASN A 152 -17.64 9.92 0.65
N LYS A 153 -17.38 10.98 1.42
CA LYS A 153 -16.08 11.18 2.07
C LYS A 153 -15.83 10.11 3.13
N PHE A 154 -16.84 9.81 3.97
CA PHE A 154 -16.76 8.73 4.95
C PHE A 154 -16.48 7.37 4.29
N ALA A 155 -17.22 7.01 3.24
CA ALA A 155 -16.97 5.78 2.49
C ALA A 155 -15.56 5.73 1.89
N LYS A 156 -15.05 6.86 1.39
CA LYS A 156 -13.67 6.99 0.89
C LYS A 156 -12.63 6.91 2.02
N SER A 157 -12.89 7.45 3.21
CA SER A 157 -11.95 7.40 4.33
C SER A 157 -11.84 5.98 4.92
N VAL A 158 -12.96 5.28 5.14
CA VAL A 158 -12.93 3.86 5.56
C VAL A 158 -12.33 2.95 4.48
N ASN A 159 -12.46 3.29 3.19
CA ASN A 159 -11.74 2.61 2.11
C ASN A 159 -10.21 2.73 2.25
N ASN A 160 -9.73 3.97 2.44
CA ASN A 160 -8.31 4.25 2.60
C ASN A 160 -7.74 3.52 3.83
N ASP A 161 -8.45 3.58 4.96
CA ASP A 161 -8.05 2.93 6.22
C ASP A 161 -8.07 1.40 6.10
N ALA A 162 -9.17 0.80 5.63
CA ALA A 162 -9.29 -0.65 5.46
C ALA A 162 -8.18 -1.24 4.56
N ILE A 163 -7.82 -0.56 3.45
CA ILE A 163 -6.72 -0.98 2.58
C ILE A 163 -5.36 -0.81 3.27
N TYR A 164 -5.14 0.29 4.00
CA TYR A 164 -3.90 0.53 4.74
C TYR A 164 -3.68 -0.49 5.87
N ALA A 165 -4.72 -0.75 6.66
CA ALA A 165 -4.74 -1.78 7.69
C ALA A 165 -4.49 -3.17 7.09
N ALA A 166 -5.15 -3.54 5.99
CA ALA A 166 -4.88 -4.80 5.28
C ALA A 166 -3.43 -4.93 4.80
N LYS A 167 -2.83 -3.86 4.24
CA LYS A 167 -1.42 -3.80 3.84
C LYS A 167 -0.46 -4.03 5.01
N LEU A 168 -0.80 -3.52 6.19
CA LEU A 168 -0.01 -3.69 7.41
C LEU A 168 -0.14 -5.10 8.01
N LEU A 169 -1.34 -5.68 8.00
CA LEU A 169 -1.54 -7.08 8.40
C LEU A 169 -0.72 -8.04 7.53
N HIS A 170 -0.72 -7.83 6.20
CA HIS A 170 0.16 -8.55 5.27
C HIS A 170 1.65 -8.35 5.58
N ARG A 171 2.09 -7.11 5.80
CA ARG A 171 3.50 -6.77 6.13
C ARG A 171 4.04 -7.54 7.34
N TYR A 172 3.18 -7.83 8.34
CA TYR A 172 3.57 -8.53 9.57
C TYR A 172 3.18 -10.01 9.63
N ASN A 173 2.60 -10.54 8.53
CA ASN A 173 2.02 -11.88 8.44
C ASN A 173 1.04 -12.15 9.59
N ILE A 174 -0.01 -11.34 9.64
CA ILE A 174 -1.08 -11.39 10.64
C ILE A 174 -2.39 -11.62 9.90
N LYS A 175 -3.08 -12.74 10.17
CA LYS A 175 -4.41 -12.99 9.60
C LYS A 175 -5.45 -12.06 10.27
N PRO A 176 -6.34 -11.39 9.52
CA PRO A 176 -7.43 -10.59 10.08
C PRO A 176 -8.41 -11.48 10.88
N SER A 177 -8.77 -11.01 12.07
CA SER A 177 -9.77 -11.61 12.96
C SER A 177 -10.40 -10.51 13.82
N ASN A 178 -11.73 -10.41 13.83
CA ASN A 178 -12.44 -9.35 14.53
C ASN A 178 -12.49 -9.60 16.04
N ALA A 179 -11.77 -8.78 16.81
CA ALA A 179 -11.77 -8.83 18.27
C ALA A 179 -12.90 -8.01 18.92
N SER A 180 -13.60 -7.16 18.16
CA SER A 180 -14.51 -6.14 18.71
C SER A 180 -15.69 -6.72 19.49
N ASN A 181 -16.07 -7.97 19.20
CA ASN A 181 -17.17 -8.68 19.87
C ASN A 181 -16.68 -9.71 20.92
N THR A 182 -15.39 -10.08 20.90
CA THR A 182 -14.88 -11.30 21.56
C THR A 182 -13.69 -11.09 22.49
N GLY A 183 -12.99 -9.95 22.40
CA GLY A 183 -11.68 -9.75 23.04
C GLY A 183 -10.57 -10.64 22.50
N LYS A 184 -10.80 -11.33 21.37
CA LYS A 184 -9.86 -12.28 20.76
C LYS A 184 -9.80 -12.07 19.26
N GLY A 185 -8.67 -11.56 18.78
CA GLY A 185 -8.45 -11.29 17.36
C GLY A 185 -7.29 -10.33 17.11
N THR A 186 -7.24 -9.82 15.90
CA THR A 186 -6.14 -9.00 15.34
C THR A 186 -6.61 -7.66 14.78
N VAL A 187 -7.92 -7.42 14.71
CA VAL A 187 -8.53 -6.12 14.38
C VAL A 187 -9.45 -5.73 15.55
N TRP A 188 -9.17 -4.59 16.16
CA TRP A 188 -9.77 -4.09 17.40
C TRP A 188 -10.32 -2.68 17.19
N SER A 189 -11.38 -2.30 17.89
CA SER A 189 -11.64 -0.88 18.22
C SER A 189 -10.97 -0.50 19.53
N HIS A 190 -10.78 0.79 19.77
CA HIS A 190 -10.35 1.28 21.07
C HIS A 190 -11.37 0.89 22.16
N HIS A 191 -12.67 0.94 21.86
CA HIS A 191 -13.71 0.42 22.75
C HIS A 191 -13.52 -1.06 23.12
N ALA A 192 -13.09 -1.90 22.18
CA ALA A 192 -12.78 -3.30 22.46
C ALA A 192 -11.53 -3.45 23.33
N VAL A 193 -10.53 -2.57 23.18
CA VAL A 193 -9.39 -2.50 24.11
C VAL A 193 -9.89 -2.13 25.51
N SER A 194 -10.69 -1.08 25.67
CA SER A 194 -11.26 -0.66 26.96
C SER A 194 -12.01 -1.79 27.66
N ARG A 195 -12.91 -2.49 26.94
CA ARG A 195 -13.75 -3.57 27.51
C ARG A 195 -13.00 -4.86 27.84
N PHE A 196 -12.06 -5.29 27.00
CA PHE A 196 -11.46 -6.62 27.11
C PHE A 196 -10.01 -6.63 27.61
N LEU A 197 -9.31 -5.50 27.55
CA LEU A 197 -7.91 -5.37 27.96
C LEU A 197 -7.71 -4.35 29.08
N GLY A 198 -8.51 -3.28 29.12
CA GLY A 198 -8.38 -2.19 30.07
C GLY A 198 -7.16 -1.29 29.84
N GLY A 199 -6.88 -0.41 30.81
CA GLY A 199 -5.81 0.60 30.71
C GLY A 199 -6.19 1.85 29.88
N THR A 200 -7.45 1.94 29.47
CA THR A 200 -8.13 3.05 28.78
C THR A 200 -9.64 2.87 29.00
N ASN A 201 -10.42 3.95 28.89
CA ASN A 201 -11.88 3.98 29.03
C ASN A 201 -12.60 4.53 27.79
N HIS A 202 -11.87 4.77 26.70
CA HIS A 202 -12.41 5.32 25.46
C HIS A 202 -13.38 4.35 24.74
N THR A 203 -14.27 4.89 23.92
CA THR A 203 -15.33 4.16 23.21
C THR A 203 -15.29 4.30 21.69
N ASP A 204 -14.21 4.84 21.13
CA ASP A 204 -14.03 5.00 19.68
C ASP A 204 -13.77 3.65 18.95
N PRO A 205 -14.16 3.52 17.67
CA PRO A 205 -14.86 4.51 16.82
C PRO A 205 -16.40 4.32 16.83
N ASP A 206 -16.95 3.57 17.79
CA ASP A 206 -18.34 3.05 17.75
C ASP A 206 -19.37 4.19 17.60
N GLY A 207 -19.18 5.29 18.33
CA GLY A 207 -20.05 6.47 18.27
C GLY A 207 -20.02 7.16 16.91
N TYR A 208 -18.85 7.30 16.30
CA TYR A 208 -18.70 7.92 14.98
C TYR A 208 -19.20 7.02 13.84
N PHE A 209 -18.91 5.73 13.88
CA PHE A 209 -19.43 4.77 12.90
C PHE A 209 -20.96 4.70 12.93
N LYS A 210 -21.57 4.73 14.13
CA LYS A 210 -23.03 4.74 14.28
C LYS A 210 -23.69 5.94 13.58
N LYS A 211 -23.06 7.12 13.53
CA LYS A 211 -23.58 8.30 12.81
C LYS A 211 -23.79 8.05 11.31
N TRP A 212 -23.08 7.08 10.72
CA TRP A 212 -23.15 6.76 9.29
C TRP A 212 -24.00 5.53 8.96
N GLY A 213 -24.58 4.87 9.97
CA GLY A 213 -25.17 3.54 9.82
C GLY A 213 -24.10 2.49 9.52
N TYR A 214 -22.97 2.55 10.24
CA TYR A 214 -21.80 1.70 10.07
C TYR A 214 -21.33 1.15 11.41
N SER A 215 -20.49 0.12 11.40
CA SER A 215 -19.96 -0.54 12.59
C SER A 215 -18.55 -1.10 12.38
N MET A 216 -17.90 -1.51 13.48
CA MET A 216 -16.64 -2.27 13.41
C MET A 216 -16.77 -3.60 12.68
N ASN A 217 -17.98 -4.19 12.60
CA ASN A 217 -18.22 -5.41 11.83
C ASN A 217 -18.20 -5.10 10.32
N ASP A 218 -18.74 -3.96 9.91
CA ASP A 218 -18.72 -3.50 8.51
C ASP A 218 -17.30 -3.11 8.07
N PHE A 219 -16.58 -2.37 8.93
CA PHE A 219 -15.17 -2.04 8.71
C PHE A 219 -14.31 -3.29 8.60
N TYR A 220 -14.46 -4.24 9.53
CA TYR A 220 -13.75 -5.52 9.48
C TYR A 220 -14.04 -6.27 8.18
N SER A 221 -15.29 -6.28 7.72
CA SER A 221 -15.68 -6.93 6.47
C SER A 221 -15.02 -6.30 5.23
N LEU A 222 -14.88 -4.96 5.23
CA LEU A 222 -14.16 -4.23 4.18
C LEU A 222 -12.65 -4.51 4.20
N LEU A 223 -12.03 -4.47 5.39
CA LEU A 223 -10.62 -4.79 5.60
C LEU A 223 -10.31 -6.24 5.20
N LYS A 224 -11.16 -7.20 5.60
CA LYS A 224 -11.02 -8.62 5.26
C LYS A 224 -11.04 -8.82 3.75
N TYR A 225 -11.99 -8.19 3.06
CA TYR A 225 -12.07 -8.20 1.60
C TYR A 225 -10.77 -7.69 0.94
N TYR A 226 -10.21 -6.56 1.40
CA TYR A 226 -8.95 -6.05 0.86
C TYR A 226 -7.72 -6.87 1.22
N TYR A 227 -7.73 -7.54 2.38
CA TYR A 227 -6.70 -8.49 2.75
C TYR A 227 -6.71 -9.71 1.81
N ASP A 228 -7.88 -10.28 1.55
CA ASP A 228 -8.02 -11.45 0.68
C ASP A 228 -7.67 -11.13 -0.78
N LEU A 229 -8.08 -9.96 -1.30
CA LEU A 229 -7.69 -9.50 -2.64
C LEU A 229 -6.17 -9.41 -2.81
N GLN A 230 -5.48 -8.77 -1.85
CA GLN A 230 -4.01 -8.66 -1.90
C GLN A 230 -3.31 -10.02 -1.78
N ALA A 231 -3.91 -10.98 -1.06
CA ALA A 231 -3.41 -12.35 -1.02
C ALA A 231 -3.52 -13.02 -2.40
N ALA A 232 -4.67 -12.86 -3.08
CA ALA A 232 -4.89 -13.37 -4.43
C ALA A 232 -3.91 -12.76 -5.45
N GLU A 233 -3.70 -11.44 -5.43
CA GLU A 233 -2.72 -10.75 -6.29
C GLU A 233 -1.28 -11.27 -6.08
N THR A 234 -0.90 -11.61 -4.84
CA THR A 234 0.43 -12.21 -4.57
C THR A 234 0.56 -13.66 -5.02
N VAL A 235 -0.55 -14.40 -5.17
CA VAL A 235 -0.55 -15.77 -5.72
C VAL A 235 -0.59 -15.78 -7.24
N THR A 236 -1.23 -14.80 -7.89
CA THR A 236 -1.21 -14.67 -9.36
C THR A 236 0.05 -13.99 -9.89
N SER A 237 0.82 -13.32 -9.04
CA SER A 237 2.09 -12.66 -9.39
C SER A 237 3.33 -13.55 -9.23
N THR A 238 3.18 -14.83 -8.86
CA THR A 238 4.28 -15.80 -9.04
C THR A 238 4.41 -16.12 -10.53
N THR A 239 5.41 -15.53 -11.18
CA THR A 239 5.89 -15.94 -12.50
C THR A 239 6.09 -17.46 -12.52
N PRO A 240 5.78 -18.17 -13.62
CA PRO A 240 6.08 -19.59 -13.75
C PRO A 240 7.54 -19.89 -13.40
N ASP A 241 7.71 -20.89 -12.54
CA ASP A 241 9.02 -21.45 -12.21
C ASP A 241 9.49 -22.30 -13.39
N ASP A 242 10.21 -21.68 -14.33
CA ASP A 242 10.90 -22.39 -15.41
C ASP A 242 12.15 -23.10 -14.85
N SER A 243 11.87 -24.18 -14.11
CA SER A 243 12.83 -25.06 -13.47
C SER A 243 12.61 -26.51 -13.92
N THR A 244 12.57 -26.75 -15.24
CA THR A 244 12.58 -28.11 -15.82
C THR A 244 13.87 -28.42 -16.58
N VAL A 245 14.98 -28.51 -15.85
CA VAL A 245 16.07 -29.44 -16.21
C VAL A 245 16.52 -30.19 -14.96
N THR A 246 16.10 -31.44 -14.85
CA THR A 246 16.69 -32.42 -13.94
C THR A 246 18.13 -32.68 -14.37
N ASN A 247 19.09 -32.57 -13.44
CA ASN A 247 20.45 -33.03 -13.69
C ASN A 247 20.93 -33.87 -12.50
N ASP A 248 20.75 -35.19 -12.61
CA ASP A 248 21.38 -36.16 -11.73
C ASP A 248 22.86 -36.32 -12.13
N SER A 249 23.74 -36.61 -11.17
CA SER A 249 25.19 -36.55 -11.35
C SER A 249 25.91 -37.79 -10.84
N SER A 250 26.55 -38.53 -11.74
CA SER A 250 27.57 -39.52 -11.40
C SER A 250 28.66 -39.65 -12.49
N ASN A 251 29.64 -38.74 -12.44
CA ASN A 251 31.10 -38.98 -12.31
C ASN A 251 31.76 -40.24 -12.98
N PRO A 252 33.08 -40.23 -13.25
CA PRO A 252 33.91 -39.35 -14.10
C PRO A 252 34.74 -40.16 -15.14
N ALA A 253 35.46 -39.49 -16.07
CA ALA A 253 36.92 -39.63 -16.23
C ALA A 253 37.50 -39.07 -17.56
N ASN A 254 38.75 -38.62 -17.41
CA ASN A 254 39.85 -38.59 -18.38
C ASN A 254 40.08 -37.33 -19.23
N ALA A 255 41.36 -37.08 -19.50
CA ALA A 255 41.93 -35.80 -19.90
C ALA A 255 42.44 -35.78 -21.35
N THR A 256 42.46 -34.59 -21.96
CA THR A 256 43.63 -34.04 -22.70
C THR A 256 43.38 -32.57 -23.08
N ASP A 257 44.41 -31.74 -22.93
CA ASP A 257 44.61 -30.41 -23.56
C ASP A 257 45.70 -30.63 -24.65
N PRO A 258 45.72 -29.92 -25.81
CA PRO A 258 46.13 -28.52 -25.84
C PRO A 258 45.30 -27.59 -26.76
N SER A 259 44.98 -26.40 -26.25
CA SER A 259 45.10 -25.09 -26.93
C SER A 259 44.86 -25.00 -28.45
N GLU A 260 43.81 -24.28 -28.86
CA GLU A 260 43.95 -23.34 -29.99
C GLU A 260 43.09 -22.08 -29.86
N SER A 261 43.65 -20.94 -30.27
CA SER A 261 43.04 -19.61 -30.20
C SER A 261 42.45 -19.22 -31.55
N THR A 262 41.15 -18.93 -31.61
CA THR A 262 40.56 -18.15 -32.71
C THR A 262 39.57 -17.11 -32.20
N ASN A 263 39.91 -15.84 -32.43
CA ASN A 263 38.96 -14.73 -32.34
C ASN A 263 38.05 -14.72 -33.59
N THR A 264 36.74 -14.56 -33.42
CA THR A 264 35.84 -13.75 -34.28
C THR A 264 34.49 -13.60 -33.56
N PRO A 265 33.85 -12.41 -33.55
CA PRO A 265 32.80 -12.10 -32.58
C PRO A 265 31.40 -12.59 -33.02
N ALA A 266 30.73 -13.35 -32.15
CA ALA A 266 29.33 -13.73 -32.33
C ALA A 266 28.41 -12.54 -32.01
N THR A 267 27.89 -11.89 -33.05
CA THR A 267 26.81 -10.91 -32.97
C THR A 267 25.49 -11.56 -32.50
N GLY A 268 25.29 -11.62 -31.18
CA GLY A 268 23.98 -11.87 -30.58
C GLY A 268 23.21 -10.56 -30.47
N SER A 269 22.29 -10.30 -31.40
CA SER A 269 21.42 -9.12 -31.34
C SER A 269 20.45 -9.22 -30.17
N ASP A 270 20.67 -8.42 -29.11
CA ASP A 270 19.66 -8.17 -28.07
C ASP A 270 18.33 -7.79 -28.74
N PRO A 271 17.18 -8.37 -28.34
CA PRO A 271 15.90 -7.94 -28.85
C PRO A 271 15.67 -6.48 -28.44
N VAL A 272 15.45 -5.61 -29.43
CA VAL A 272 15.22 -4.17 -29.23
C VAL A 272 14.04 -3.98 -28.30
N SER A 273 14.35 -3.75 -27.02
CA SER A 273 13.35 -3.53 -25.97
C SER A 273 12.55 -2.28 -26.31
N GLN A 274 11.31 -2.46 -26.78
CA GLN A 274 10.35 -1.37 -26.85
C GLN A 274 10.30 -0.67 -25.49
N ALA A 275 10.31 0.67 -25.52
CA ALA A 275 10.23 1.46 -24.31
C ALA A 275 8.96 1.09 -23.51
N PRO A 276 9.00 1.04 -22.18
CA PRO A 276 7.86 0.65 -21.36
C PRO A 276 6.78 1.74 -21.35
N THR A 277 5.92 1.76 -22.38
CA THR A 277 4.85 2.74 -22.58
C THR A 277 3.65 2.52 -21.65
N GLY A 278 2.76 3.52 -21.58
CA GLY A 278 1.52 3.47 -20.81
C GLY A 278 1.69 3.88 -19.34
N LYS A 279 0.66 3.63 -18.51
CA LYS A 279 0.70 3.96 -17.08
C LYS A 279 1.75 3.11 -16.35
N LYS A 280 2.66 3.75 -15.62
CA LYS A 280 3.69 3.12 -14.79
C LYS A 280 3.80 3.82 -13.44
N THR A 281 4.15 3.07 -12.40
CA THR A 281 4.36 3.59 -11.04
C THR A 281 5.83 3.97 -10.82
N LEU A 282 6.09 5.13 -10.23
CA LEU A 282 7.41 5.51 -9.72
C LEU A 282 7.77 4.67 -8.50
N MET A 283 8.91 4.00 -8.56
CA MET A 283 9.45 3.14 -7.49
C MET A 283 10.55 3.84 -6.66
N HIS A 284 10.99 5.01 -7.11
CA HIS A 284 11.89 5.92 -6.38
C HIS A 284 11.46 7.37 -6.65
N ASP A 285 11.59 8.25 -5.65
CA ASP A 285 11.32 9.68 -5.77
C ASP A 285 12.07 10.29 -6.98
N ALA A 286 11.37 11.01 -7.85
CA ALA A 286 11.86 11.48 -9.15
C ALA A 286 11.75 13.00 -9.31
N TYR A 287 12.85 13.61 -9.70
CA TYR A 287 12.84 14.95 -10.30
C TYR A 287 12.40 14.87 -11.76
N THR A 288 11.75 15.93 -12.23
CA THR A 288 11.47 16.13 -13.66
C THR A 288 12.65 16.83 -14.34
N TYR A 289 12.90 16.47 -15.59
CA TYR A 289 13.94 17.02 -16.46
C TYR A 289 13.32 17.48 -17.79
N ASP A 290 13.96 18.44 -18.45
CA ASP A 290 13.61 18.88 -19.80
C ASP A 290 14.23 17.99 -20.89
N ALA A 291 14.00 18.35 -22.17
CA ALA A 291 14.46 17.59 -23.33
C ALA A 291 15.99 17.56 -23.49
N GLN A 292 16.70 18.46 -22.80
CA GLN A 292 18.15 18.63 -22.75
C GLN A 292 18.76 17.97 -21.49
N GLY A 293 17.93 17.42 -20.60
CA GLY A 293 18.36 16.71 -19.40
C GLY A 293 18.72 17.64 -18.24
N LYS A 294 18.34 18.92 -18.30
CA LYS A 294 18.44 19.85 -17.18
C LYS A 294 17.23 19.66 -16.27
N ARG A 295 17.47 19.67 -14.95
CA ARG A 295 16.42 19.50 -13.94
C ARG A 295 15.49 20.72 -13.97
N THR A 296 14.18 20.49 -14.01
CA THR A 296 13.19 21.58 -13.95
C THR A 296 12.90 22.00 -12.51
N ASN A 297 12.12 23.07 -12.34
CA ASN A 297 11.62 23.53 -11.03
C ASN A 297 10.30 22.85 -10.62
N ALA A 298 9.86 21.80 -11.33
CA ALA A 298 8.66 21.06 -10.96
C ALA A 298 8.84 20.36 -9.60
N ALA A 299 7.73 20.21 -8.86
CA ALA A 299 7.73 19.50 -7.58
C ALA A 299 8.24 18.05 -7.74
N LEU A 300 8.98 17.57 -6.72
CA LEU A 300 9.46 16.20 -6.67
C LEU A 300 8.28 15.22 -6.69
N LYS A 301 8.26 14.31 -7.67
CA LYS A 301 7.26 13.23 -7.75
C LYS A 301 7.71 12.09 -6.84
N THR A 302 6.93 11.73 -5.83
CA THR A 302 7.32 10.68 -4.88
C THR A 302 7.10 9.28 -5.45
N ALA A 303 7.82 8.28 -4.91
CA ALA A 303 7.49 6.88 -5.14
C ALA A 303 6.02 6.59 -4.78
N GLY A 304 5.34 5.74 -5.54
CA GLY A 304 3.88 5.55 -5.55
C GLY A 304 3.17 6.28 -6.70
N THR A 305 3.68 7.46 -7.10
CA THR A 305 3.06 8.27 -8.16
C THR A 305 2.97 7.51 -9.49
N VAL A 306 1.76 7.41 -10.06
CA VAL A 306 1.53 6.88 -11.40
C VAL A 306 1.77 7.97 -12.46
N VAL A 307 2.52 7.65 -13.50
CA VAL A 307 2.81 8.51 -14.66
C VAL A 307 2.49 7.76 -15.95
N THR A 308 2.09 8.48 -17.01
CA THR A 308 1.93 7.90 -18.35
C THR A 308 3.24 8.03 -19.11
N VAL A 309 3.94 6.93 -19.35
CA VAL A 309 5.17 6.91 -20.14
C VAL A 309 4.82 6.88 -21.63
N ALA A 310 5.32 7.86 -22.37
CA ALA A 310 5.16 7.93 -23.83
C ALA A 310 6.28 7.18 -24.55
N GLN A 311 7.54 7.32 -24.12
CA GLN A 311 8.72 6.70 -24.73
C GLN A 311 9.95 6.77 -23.81
N GLU A 312 10.97 5.98 -24.13
CA GLU A 312 12.32 6.12 -23.56
C GLU A 312 13.15 7.05 -24.43
N LYS A 313 13.98 7.89 -23.81
CA LYS A 313 14.91 8.79 -24.49
C LYS A 313 16.27 8.73 -23.81
N MET A 314 17.34 8.57 -24.59
CA MET A 314 18.70 8.82 -24.12
C MET A 314 18.96 10.33 -24.13
N ILE A 315 19.41 10.87 -23.00
CA ILE A 315 19.80 12.28 -22.87
C ILE A 315 21.13 12.31 -22.10
N ASN A 316 22.18 12.88 -22.71
CA ASN A 316 23.53 13.00 -22.12
C ASN A 316 24.05 11.68 -21.52
N GLY A 317 23.95 10.59 -22.29
CA GLY A 317 24.42 9.25 -21.88
C GLY A 317 23.54 8.52 -20.85
N LYS A 318 22.39 9.08 -20.46
CA LYS A 318 21.51 8.51 -19.43
C LYS A 318 20.09 8.26 -19.96
N LYS A 319 19.48 7.14 -19.57
CA LYS A 319 18.11 6.78 -19.93
C LYS A 319 17.08 7.57 -19.13
N TYR A 320 16.14 8.18 -19.83
CA TYR A 320 14.97 8.87 -19.28
C TYR A 320 13.69 8.30 -19.91
N LEU A 321 12.57 8.42 -19.20
CA LEU A 321 11.24 8.14 -19.71
C LEU A 321 10.47 9.46 -19.84
N GLN A 322 9.91 9.72 -21.03
CA GLN A 322 9.06 10.88 -21.26
C GLN A 322 7.68 10.64 -20.64
N ILE A 323 7.24 11.56 -19.79
CA ILE A 323 5.98 11.50 -19.05
C ILE A 323 5.00 12.66 -19.36
N GLY A 324 5.43 13.59 -20.21
CA GLY A 324 4.65 14.74 -20.65
C GLY A 324 5.35 15.50 -21.79
N LYS A 325 4.76 16.60 -22.26
CA LYS A 325 5.40 17.46 -23.27
C LYS A 325 6.64 18.13 -22.66
N ASN A 326 7.82 17.76 -23.14
CA ASN A 326 9.12 18.15 -22.59
C ASN A 326 9.34 17.80 -21.09
N GLU A 327 8.61 16.81 -20.55
CA GLU A 327 8.81 16.31 -19.19
C GLU A 327 9.37 14.89 -19.19
N TYR A 328 10.49 14.71 -18.50
CA TYR A 328 11.23 13.45 -18.44
C TYR A 328 11.58 13.06 -17.00
N VAL A 329 11.56 11.77 -16.67
CA VAL A 329 12.07 11.22 -15.40
C VAL A 329 13.16 10.20 -15.66
N VAL A 330 14.11 10.02 -14.74
CA VAL A 330 15.19 9.02 -14.88
C VAL A 330 14.59 7.61 -14.96
N ALA A 331 14.94 6.84 -15.99
CA ALA A 331 14.30 5.55 -16.26
C ALA A 331 14.47 4.53 -15.11
N SER A 332 15.60 4.55 -14.41
CA SER A 332 15.84 3.67 -13.25
C SER A 332 14.89 3.91 -12.07
N ASN A 333 14.17 5.04 -12.01
CA ASN A 333 13.16 5.28 -10.99
C ASN A 333 11.83 4.55 -11.26
N ILE A 334 11.64 3.98 -12.46
CA ILE A 334 10.46 3.19 -12.86
C ILE A 334 10.86 1.77 -13.24
N VAL A 335 11.82 1.62 -14.16
CA VAL A 335 12.26 0.31 -14.68
C VAL A 335 13.19 -0.41 -13.73
N GLY A 336 13.98 0.35 -12.96
CA GLY A 336 15.01 -0.17 -12.07
C GLY A 336 16.21 -0.78 -12.81
N SER A 337 17.05 -1.45 -12.04
CA SER A 337 18.25 -2.16 -12.51
C SER A 337 18.49 -3.37 -11.64
N LYS A 338 18.83 -4.52 -12.26
CA LYS A 338 19.23 -5.74 -11.55
C LYS A 338 20.58 -5.51 -10.84
N ARG A 339 20.71 -5.97 -9.59
CA ARG A 339 21.95 -6.00 -8.81
C ARG A 339 22.10 -7.35 -8.13
N VAL A 340 23.28 -7.96 -8.20
CA VAL A 340 23.58 -9.23 -7.53
C VAL A 340 23.85 -8.97 -6.06
N LEU A 341 23.30 -9.81 -5.17
CA LEU A 341 23.60 -9.75 -3.74
C LEU A 341 24.98 -10.34 -3.44
N THR A 342 25.87 -9.56 -2.85
CA THR A 342 27.17 -10.02 -2.32
C THR A 342 27.01 -10.75 -0.99
N HIS A 343 25.91 -10.52 -0.27
CA HIS A 343 25.61 -11.12 1.03
C HIS A 343 24.13 -11.50 1.16
N ASN A 344 23.83 -12.47 2.02
CA ASN A 344 22.45 -12.75 2.44
C ASN A 344 21.80 -11.49 3.03
N ALA A 345 20.66 -11.10 2.48
CA ALA A 345 20.02 -9.83 2.74
C ALA A 345 18.63 -9.96 3.34
N TYR A 346 18.18 -8.89 3.98
CA TYR A 346 16.83 -8.74 4.47
C TYR A 346 16.16 -7.53 3.82
N ILE A 347 14.83 -7.57 3.79
CA ILE A 347 13.99 -6.46 3.35
C ILE A 347 13.65 -5.57 4.55
N TYR A 348 13.60 -4.26 4.33
CA TYR A 348 13.33 -3.23 5.32
C TYR A 348 12.22 -2.30 4.83
N ASP A 349 11.51 -1.65 5.74
CA ASP A 349 10.52 -0.61 5.44
C ASP A 349 11.14 0.79 5.28
N THR A 350 10.29 1.78 4.98
CA THR A 350 10.66 3.21 4.84
C THR A 350 11.28 3.84 6.09
N THR A 351 11.32 3.12 7.21
CA THR A 351 11.87 3.57 8.50
C THR A 351 13.10 2.77 8.93
N GLY A 352 13.50 1.78 8.13
CA GLY A 352 14.69 0.97 8.35
C GLY A 352 14.46 -0.21 9.29
N ILE A 353 13.21 -0.60 9.51
CA ILE A 353 12.85 -1.80 10.28
C ILE A 353 12.71 -2.98 9.34
N ARG A 354 13.26 -4.13 9.75
CA ARG A 354 13.21 -5.37 8.96
C ARG A 354 11.77 -5.85 8.81
N ILE A 355 11.36 -6.10 7.57
CA ILE A 355 10.09 -6.74 7.24
C ILE A 355 10.28 -8.26 7.30
N GLY A 356 9.59 -8.91 8.23
CA GLY A 356 9.59 -10.37 8.37
C GLY A 356 10.95 -10.99 8.74
N THR A 357 11.11 -12.25 8.34
CA THR A 357 12.29 -13.10 8.58
C THR A 357 12.89 -13.70 7.30
N THR A 358 12.19 -13.62 6.16
CA THR A 358 12.65 -14.10 4.86
C THR A 358 13.95 -13.42 4.45
N LYS A 359 14.93 -14.22 4.01
CA LYS A 359 16.20 -13.73 3.45
C LYS A 359 16.11 -13.70 1.92
N LEU A 360 16.71 -12.69 1.32
CA LEU A 360 17.13 -12.74 -0.08
C LEU A 360 18.55 -13.32 -0.10
N LEU A 361 18.78 -14.37 -0.89
CA LEU A 361 20.02 -15.14 -0.82
C LEU A 361 21.15 -14.50 -1.62
N GLN A 362 22.38 -14.66 -1.14
CA GLN A 362 23.61 -14.28 -1.83
C GLN A 362 23.66 -14.88 -3.26
N GLY A 363 24.27 -14.17 -4.19
CA GLY A 363 24.34 -14.54 -5.61
C GLY A 363 23.05 -14.33 -6.40
N LYS A 364 21.89 -14.14 -5.75
CA LYS A 364 20.64 -13.82 -6.44
C LYS A 364 20.59 -12.34 -6.84
N SER A 365 20.03 -12.08 -8.01
CA SER A 365 19.81 -10.72 -8.52
C SER A 365 18.49 -10.14 -8.00
N VAL A 366 18.54 -8.95 -7.40
CA VAL A 366 17.36 -8.18 -6.99
C VAL A 366 17.22 -6.93 -7.89
N ARG A 367 16.01 -6.61 -8.32
CA ARG A 367 15.72 -5.36 -9.04
C ARG A 367 15.69 -4.21 -8.04
N THR A 368 16.51 -3.19 -8.27
CA THR A 368 16.62 -1.98 -7.44
C THR A 368 16.21 -0.75 -8.23
N TYR A 369 15.66 0.27 -7.57
CA TYR A 369 15.14 1.47 -8.24
C TYR A 369 15.89 2.74 -7.82
N GLY A 370 16.18 3.60 -8.79
CA GLY A 370 16.83 4.88 -8.59
C GLY A 370 18.18 4.82 -7.86
N GLY A 371 18.39 5.79 -6.96
CA GLY A 371 19.60 5.93 -6.18
C GLY A 371 19.57 5.17 -4.84
N ARG A 372 20.66 5.30 -4.07
CA ARG A 372 20.67 4.87 -2.67
C ARG A 372 19.98 5.93 -1.81
N VAL A 373 19.01 5.51 -1.01
CA VAL A 373 18.36 6.36 0.00
C VAL A 373 19.01 6.17 1.37
N ASN A 374 18.99 7.20 2.21
CA ASN A 374 19.40 7.10 3.61
C ASN A 374 18.15 6.88 4.48
N ILE A 375 18.12 5.79 5.25
CA ILE A 375 17.06 5.49 6.20
C ILE A 375 17.72 5.18 7.54
N ASN A 376 17.42 5.99 8.57
CA ASN A 376 17.98 5.84 9.91
C ASN A 376 19.53 5.66 9.92
N GLY A 377 20.25 6.52 9.19
CA GLY A 377 21.71 6.53 9.10
C GLY A 377 22.33 5.48 8.16
N ASN A 378 21.55 4.54 7.66
CA ASN A 378 22.02 3.45 6.80
C ASN A 378 21.63 3.70 5.34
N LYS A 379 22.47 3.28 4.38
CA LYS A 379 22.16 3.38 2.94
C LYS A 379 21.40 2.13 2.47
N TYR A 380 20.34 2.33 1.69
CA TYR A 380 19.54 1.26 1.09
C TYR A 380 19.26 1.53 -0.38
N TYR A 381 19.00 0.48 -1.15
CA TYR A 381 18.30 0.57 -2.43
C TYR A 381 16.81 0.25 -2.21
N PRO A 382 15.87 1.04 -2.76
CA PRO A 382 14.48 0.61 -2.89
C PRO A 382 14.38 -0.58 -3.85
N ILE A 383 13.51 -1.52 -3.51
CA ILE A 383 13.13 -2.68 -4.32
C ILE A 383 11.61 -2.73 -4.57
N ASP A 384 10.88 -1.75 -4.02
CA ASP A 384 9.45 -1.46 -4.13
C ASP A 384 9.26 -0.02 -3.62
N THR A 385 8.10 0.58 -3.86
CA THR A 385 7.65 1.88 -3.32
C THR A 385 7.90 2.09 -1.82
N ASN A 386 7.83 1.02 -1.03
CA ASN A 386 8.00 1.07 0.43
C ASN A 386 8.93 -0.02 1.00
N ARG A 387 9.66 -0.76 0.15
CA ARG A 387 10.58 -1.84 0.57
C ARG A 387 12.00 -1.57 0.12
N PHE A 388 12.96 -1.91 0.97
CA PHE A 388 14.36 -1.53 0.84
C PHE A 388 15.28 -2.68 1.19
N VAL A 389 16.46 -2.74 0.55
CA VAL A 389 17.53 -3.67 0.90
C VAL A 389 18.80 -2.87 1.17
N LYS A 390 19.56 -3.23 2.22
CA LYS A 390 20.78 -2.51 2.60
C LYS A 390 21.75 -2.48 1.42
N ALA A 391 22.28 -1.30 1.10
CA ALA A 391 23.17 -1.10 -0.02
C ALA A 391 24.54 -1.81 0.15
N ALA A 392 24.90 -2.19 1.38
CA ALA A 392 26.11 -2.95 1.70
C ALA A 392 25.99 -4.46 1.42
N ASN A 393 24.83 -4.93 0.97
CA ASN A 393 24.59 -6.35 0.65
C ASN A 393 24.64 -6.63 -0.86
N PHE A 394 24.97 -5.61 -1.67
CA PHE A 394 25.11 -5.64 -3.13
C PHE A 394 26.58 -5.42 -3.54
#